data_AF-A0A3L7PH19-F1
#
_entry.id   AF-A0A3L7PH19-F1
#
_cell.length_a   1.000
_cell.length_b   1.000
_cell.length_c   1.000
_cell.angle_alpha   90.00
_cell.angle_beta   90.00
_cell.angle_gamma   90.00
#
_symmetry.space_group_name_H-M   'P 1'
#
loop_
_entity.id
_entity.type
_entity.pdbx_description
1 polymer ?
#
loop_
_entity_poly.entity_id
_entity_poly.type
_entity_poly.pdbx_seq_one_letter_code
_entity_poly.pdbx_strand_id
1 'polypeptide(L)'
;MHVLNEGRFASRYFPGAGAWFAVFHEVGTIWGQWIAQGIVAVAASIVAGEMAGRTARVVAGLAVAFSPGLCLFSQTYLAHHPTLVGLSLFLVAIMRLRRVCESGQGHALLSSFFAGLGLSYAMLCRPMTAAGVGLPFGVWLFWWAARSGGLWPAKSADTPLETTNSTRRSPRLIIVVMGLPILAGIAIQMAYNRSITGKLLESPYQLYTDIYTPRHVYGFNNVERGEQHLGPKVLDNYDRWAENLTLPLAIRKMGVRAVASGRWTLGLVPMAFVVVWIIWNWRRWSGDFKLIVASIVSLHIVHLPYWFEGIMGWHYVFESAPLWAIALGVVTADFVRQCRETGHTALRWWWGGVLLTSLATAWLTVPPLWPGRVPVGLIELRYPRSKYAEVAELFHQRIPDRAIVFIRADDADRHIDYVYNTPRLDAMILRARAPQSEADLHKAIALFPDRKPWLFDASSGQLQPLDRP
;
A
#
# COMPACT_ATOMS: atom_id res chain seq x y z
N MET A 1 -4.98 3.60 -19.07
CA MET A 1 -6.00 3.15 -18.08
C MET A 1 -6.00 3.84 -16.70
N HIS A 2 -5.10 4.77 -16.33
CA HIS A 2 -5.07 5.33 -14.95
C HIS A 2 -5.03 6.86 -14.88
N VAL A 3 -5.49 7.50 -15.95
CA VAL A 3 -5.47 8.95 -16.10
C VAL A 3 -6.90 9.42 -16.28
N LEU A 4 -7.28 10.47 -15.56
CA LEU A 4 -8.45 11.28 -15.84
C LEU A 4 -8.10 12.26 -16.96
N ASN A 5 -9.01 12.39 -17.93
CA ASN A 5 -8.90 13.38 -18.99
C ASN A 5 -10.24 14.09 -19.23
N GLU A 6 -10.85 14.53 -18.13
CA GLU A 6 -12.17 15.19 -18.12
C GLU A 6 -11.99 16.70 -17.90
N GLY A 7 -11.26 17.34 -18.82
CA GLY A 7 -10.88 18.76 -18.76
C GLY A 7 -9.57 19.04 -18.04
N ARG A 8 -9.05 18.10 -17.25
CA ARG A 8 -7.69 18.12 -16.69
C ARG A 8 -7.04 16.76 -16.84
N PHE A 9 -5.78 16.76 -17.28
CA PHE A 9 -4.94 15.56 -17.35
C PHE A 9 -4.35 15.29 -15.97
N ALA A 10 -4.88 14.31 -15.24
CA ALA A 10 -4.48 14.04 -13.86
C ALA A 10 -4.48 12.55 -13.52
N SER A 11 -3.63 12.16 -12.57
CA SER A 11 -3.66 10.80 -12.01
C SER A 11 -4.95 10.58 -11.22
N ARG A 12 -5.56 9.40 -11.37
CA ARG A 12 -6.69 9.00 -10.53
C ARG A 12 -6.30 8.71 -9.07
N TYR A 13 -5.00 8.59 -8.80
CA TYR A 13 -4.49 8.23 -7.47
C TYR A 13 -4.29 9.45 -6.56
N PHE A 14 -4.18 9.18 -5.27
CA PHE A 14 -3.91 10.18 -4.23
C PHE A 14 -2.49 10.77 -4.36
N PRO A 15 -2.26 12.02 -3.91
CA PRO A 15 -1.08 12.80 -4.27
C PRO A 15 0.21 12.34 -3.57
N GLY A 16 0.13 11.62 -2.45
CA GLY A 16 1.28 11.33 -1.59
C GLY A 16 2.35 10.47 -2.25
N ALA A 17 1.95 9.47 -3.06
CA ALA A 17 2.89 8.64 -3.81
C ALA A 17 3.57 9.44 -4.93
N GLY A 18 2.81 10.30 -5.63
CA GLY A 18 3.37 11.21 -6.64
C GLY A 18 4.40 12.17 -6.04
N ALA A 19 4.09 12.74 -4.86
CA ALA A 19 5.03 13.59 -4.12
C ALA A 19 6.30 12.84 -3.71
N TRP A 20 6.20 11.56 -3.31
CA TRP A 20 7.37 10.72 -3.05
C TRP A 20 8.25 10.59 -4.30
N PHE A 21 7.65 10.20 -5.42
CA PHE A 21 8.39 9.97 -6.66
C PHE A 21 9.03 11.24 -7.21
N ALA A 22 8.39 12.40 -7.01
CA ALA A 22 8.94 13.68 -7.42
C ALA A 22 10.30 13.99 -6.79
N VAL A 23 10.51 13.61 -5.52
CA VAL A 23 11.79 13.81 -4.81
C VAL A 23 12.95 13.04 -5.48
N PHE A 24 12.63 11.90 -6.11
CA PHE A 24 13.62 11.01 -6.72
C PHE A 24 13.61 11.07 -8.25
N HIS A 25 12.93 12.06 -8.85
CA HIS A 25 12.77 12.13 -10.30
C HIS A 25 14.11 12.16 -11.05
N GLU A 26 15.03 13.03 -10.61
CA GLU A 26 16.32 13.25 -11.26
C GLU A 26 17.32 12.10 -11.08
N VAL A 27 17.29 11.42 -9.92
CA VAL A 27 18.25 10.35 -9.58
C VAL A 27 17.74 8.98 -10.02
N GLY A 28 16.44 8.87 -10.31
CA GLY A 28 15.74 7.64 -10.64
C GLY A 28 14.77 7.25 -9.54
N THR A 29 13.49 7.20 -9.88
CA THR A 29 12.38 6.96 -8.94
C THR A 29 12.46 5.61 -8.21
N ILE A 30 13.23 4.65 -8.74
CA ILE A 30 13.44 3.33 -8.12
C ILE A 30 14.27 3.42 -6.84
N TRP A 31 15.21 4.38 -6.76
CA TRP A 31 15.99 4.62 -5.55
C TRP A 31 15.10 5.01 -4.37
N GLY A 32 14.06 5.81 -4.63
CA GLY A 32 13.06 6.15 -3.62
C GLY A 32 12.36 4.91 -3.05
N GLN A 33 12.08 3.90 -3.87
CA GLN A 33 11.46 2.65 -3.42
C GLN A 33 12.42 1.81 -2.56
N TRP A 34 13.69 1.72 -2.94
CA TRP A 34 14.70 0.99 -2.16
C TRP A 34 15.03 1.68 -0.83
N ILE A 35 15.11 3.01 -0.82
CA ILE A 35 15.27 3.80 0.41
C ILE A 35 14.06 3.60 1.32
N ALA A 36 12.84 3.63 0.77
CA ALA A 36 11.64 3.34 1.54
C ALA A 36 11.69 1.94 2.17
N GLN A 37 12.11 0.91 1.44
CA GLN A 37 12.28 -0.45 1.98
C GLN A 37 13.27 -0.48 3.16
N GLY A 38 14.39 0.23 3.05
CA GLY A 38 15.36 0.38 4.13
C GLY A 38 14.77 1.07 5.37
N ILE A 39 14.02 2.15 5.19
CA ILE A 39 13.32 2.86 6.27
C ILE A 39 12.36 1.91 7.01
N VAL A 40 11.59 1.12 6.27
CA VAL A 40 10.63 0.17 6.85
C VAL A 40 11.33 -0.90 7.67
N ALA A 41 12.45 -1.44 7.18
CA ALA A 41 13.23 -2.44 7.90
C ALA A 41 13.81 -1.88 9.21
N VAL A 42 14.33 -0.65 9.18
CA VAL A 42 14.85 0.05 10.36
C VAL A 42 13.72 0.34 11.35
N ALA A 43 12.57 0.82 10.89
CA ALA A 43 11.43 1.13 11.75
C ALA A 43 10.87 -0.14 12.43
N ALA A 44 10.69 -1.23 11.69
CA ALA A 44 10.25 -2.51 12.25
C ALA A 44 11.24 -3.04 13.30
N SER A 45 12.54 -2.92 13.02
CA SER A 45 13.62 -3.26 13.94
C SER A 45 13.55 -2.43 15.24
N ILE A 46 13.35 -1.11 15.13
CA ILE A 46 13.18 -0.21 16.29
C ILE A 46 11.95 -0.63 17.10
N VAL A 47 10.77 -0.72 16.48
CA VAL A 47 9.50 -1.01 17.16
C VAL A 47 9.56 -2.37 17.87
N ALA A 48 9.98 -3.43 17.18
CA ALA A 48 10.10 -4.76 17.80
C ALA A 48 11.13 -4.78 18.94
N GLY A 49 12.24 -4.06 18.76
CA GLY A 49 13.29 -3.95 19.78
C GLY A 49 12.85 -3.22 21.04
N GLU A 50 12.01 -2.20 20.90
CA GLU A 50 11.43 -1.47 22.03
C GLU A 50 10.44 -2.33 22.82
N MET A 51 9.82 -3.32 22.17
CA MET A 51 8.84 -4.21 22.82
C MET A 51 9.46 -5.44 23.48
N ALA A 52 10.47 -6.06 22.85
CA ALA A 52 11.00 -7.36 23.28
C ALA A 52 12.54 -7.49 23.15
N GLY A 53 13.26 -6.39 23.04
CA GLY A 53 14.71 -6.33 23.14
C GLY A 53 15.47 -6.74 21.85
N ARG A 54 16.77 -7.03 22.01
CA ARG A 54 17.71 -7.19 20.89
C ARG A 54 17.33 -8.29 19.90
N THR A 55 16.84 -9.43 20.38
CA THR A 55 16.43 -10.53 19.50
C THR A 55 15.27 -10.11 18.59
N ALA A 56 14.25 -9.46 19.16
CA ALA A 56 13.10 -9.00 18.40
C ALA A 56 13.48 -7.96 17.34
N ARG A 57 14.37 -7.03 17.72
CA ARG A 57 14.96 -6.03 16.80
C ARG A 57 15.56 -6.68 15.56
N VAL A 58 16.51 -7.60 15.76
CA VAL A 58 17.24 -8.25 14.67
C VAL A 58 16.29 -9.06 13.79
N VAL A 59 15.45 -9.89 14.40
CA VAL A 59 14.55 -10.77 13.66
C VAL A 59 13.53 -9.97 12.85
N ALA A 60 12.90 -8.94 13.42
CA ALA A 60 11.91 -8.13 12.69
C ALA A 60 12.56 -7.35 11.54
N GLY A 61 13.72 -6.71 11.77
CA GLY A 61 14.44 -5.98 10.73
C GLY A 61 14.86 -6.88 9.56
N LEU A 62 15.43 -8.06 9.87
CA LEU A 62 15.81 -9.03 8.84
C LEU A 62 14.59 -9.61 8.12
N ALA A 63 13.51 -9.90 8.83
CA ALA A 63 12.28 -10.40 8.23
C ALA A 63 11.69 -9.40 7.23
N VAL A 64 11.72 -8.09 7.51
CA VAL A 64 11.34 -7.07 6.52
C VAL A 64 12.35 -7.01 5.37
N ALA A 65 13.65 -6.96 5.67
CA ALA A 65 14.70 -6.81 4.67
C ALA A 65 14.73 -7.96 3.64
N PHE A 66 14.39 -9.18 4.06
CA PHE A 66 14.36 -10.38 3.22
C PHE A 66 12.94 -10.86 2.90
N SER A 67 11.91 -10.08 3.21
CA SER A 67 10.54 -10.47 2.90
C SER A 67 10.34 -10.51 1.38
N PRO A 68 9.93 -11.66 0.80
CA PRO A 68 9.77 -11.81 -0.64
C PRO A 68 8.82 -10.77 -1.23
N GLY A 69 7.67 -10.58 -0.57
CA GLY A 69 6.65 -9.64 -1.00
C GLY A 69 7.12 -8.20 -0.95
N LEU A 70 7.73 -7.78 0.17
CA LEU A 70 8.24 -6.42 0.32
C LEU A 70 9.36 -6.12 -0.69
N CYS A 71 10.29 -7.05 -0.89
CA CYS A 71 11.38 -6.91 -1.86
C CYS A 71 10.85 -6.82 -3.30
N LEU A 72 9.92 -7.69 -3.70
CA LEU A 72 9.33 -7.65 -5.05
C LEU A 72 8.58 -6.34 -5.30
N PHE A 73 7.75 -5.90 -4.35
CA PHE A 73 6.99 -4.66 -4.50
C PHE A 73 7.88 -3.41 -4.46
N SER A 74 9.05 -3.47 -3.80
CA SER A 74 10.04 -2.38 -3.87
C SER A 74 10.64 -2.19 -5.27
N GLN A 75 10.38 -3.12 -6.20
CA GLN A 75 10.76 -3.01 -7.61
C GLN A 75 9.65 -2.42 -8.48
N THR A 76 8.55 -1.96 -7.86
CA THR A 76 7.36 -1.45 -8.54
C THR A 76 7.08 0.01 -8.16
N TYR A 77 6.48 0.76 -9.08
CA TYR A 77 6.07 2.15 -8.82
C TYR A 77 4.66 2.23 -8.23
N LEU A 78 4.41 1.43 -7.19
CA LEU A 78 3.15 1.43 -6.47
C LEU A 78 3.23 2.31 -5.22
N ALA A 79 2.06 2.76 -4.75
CA ALA A 79 1.92 3.63 -3.57
C ALA A 79 2.24 2.91 -2.23
N HIS A 80 2.53 1.61 -2.25
CA HIS A 80 2.78 0.79 -1.08
C HIS A 80 3.95 1.28 -0.22
N HIS A 81 5.16 1.34 -0.77
CA HIS A 81 6.34 1.77 -0.02
C HIS A 81 6.28 3.23 0.46
N PRO A 82 5.80 4.21 -0.34
CA PRO A 82 5.51 5.54 0.19
C PRO A 82 4.56 5.50 1.39
N THR A 83 3.50 4.70 1.32
CA THR A 83 2.56 4.52 2.45
C THR A 83 3.27 3.93 3.66
N LEU A 84 4.11 2.92 3.45
CA LEU A 84 4.89 2.28 4.50
C LEU A 84 5.90 3.22 5.16
N VAL A 85 6.46 4.21 4.46
CA VAL A 85 7.31 5.25 5.08
C VAL A 85 6.49 6.07 6.09
N GLY A 86 5.30 6.53 5.69
CA GLY A 86 4.38 7.22 6.59
C GLY A 86 3.98 6.37 7.80
N LEU A 87 3.61 5.10 7.56
CA LEU A 87 3.26 4.16 8.61
C LEU A 87 4.45 3.82 9.52
N SER A 88 5.67 3.78 8.98
CA SER A 88 6.90 3.55 9.77
C SER A 88 7.15 4.69 10.74
N LEU A 89 7.06 5.93 10.27
CA LEU A 89 7.15 7.12 11.12
C LEU A 89 6.04 7.11 12.19
N PHE A 90 4.81 6.81 11.78
CA PHE A 90 3.68 6.69 12.69
C PHE A 90 3.93 5.64 13.79
N LEU A 91 4.31 4.41 13.42
CA LEU A 91 4.51 3.30 14.36
C LEU A 91 5.64 3.60 15.37
N VAL A 92 6.78 4.12 14.91
CA VAL A 92 7.88 4.50 15.81
C VAL A 92 7.42 5.62 16.76
N ALA A 93 6.77 6.64 16.23
CA ALA A 93 6.34 7.80 17.03
C ALA A 93 5.22 7.45 18.02
N ILE A 94 4.23 6.64 17.63
CA ILE A 94 3.12 6.26 18.49
C ILE A 94 3.57 5.30 19.61
N MET A 95 4.53 4.40 19.35
CA MET A 95 5.13 3.56 20.40
C MET A 95 5.93 4.38 21.41
N ARG A 96 6.66 5.38 20.95
CA ARG A 96 7.32 6.33 21.86
C ARG A 96 6.32 7.17 22.65
N LEU A 97 5.23 7.62 22.02
CA LEU A 97 4.16 8.35 22.70
C LEU A 97 3.54 7.50 23.81
N ARG A 98 3.20 6.23 23.52
CA ARG A 98 2.69 5.28 24.52
C ARG A 98 3.60 5.18 25.73
N ARG A 99 4.90 4.98 25.48
CA ARG A 99 5.89 4.87 26.55
C ARG A 99 5.96 6.15 27.39
N VAL A 100 5.89 7.33 26.76
CA VAL A 100 5.87 8.60 27.49
C VAL A 100 4.58 8.74 28.32
N CYS A 101 3.43 8.31 27.79
CA CYS A 101 2.16 8.32 28.51
C CYS A 101 2.13 7.36 29.72
N GLU A 102 2.83 6.23 29.64
CA GLU A 102 2.88 5.21 30.70
C GLU A 102 3.99 5.47 31.72
N SER A 103 5.20 5.87 31.28
CA SER A 103 6.38 6.05 32.13
C SER A 103 6.68 7.50 32.52
N GLY A 104 6.06 8.48 31.86
CA GLY A 104 6.34 9.91 32.04
C GLY A 104 7.65 10.42 31.41
N GLN A 105 8.46 9.54 30.80
CA GLN A 105 9.77 9.90 30.26
C GLN A 105 9.73 10.15 28.74
N GLY A 106 10.24 11.30 28.31
CA GLY A 106 10.45 11.66 26.89
C GLY A 106 9.58 12.81 26.37
N HIS A 107 9.54 12.97 25.05
CA HIS A 107 8.95 14.13 24.37
C HIS A 107 7.56 13.83 23.79
N ALA A 108 6.52 13.79 24.64
CA ALA A 108 5.15 13.43 24.23
C ALA A 108 4.62 14.24 23.03
N LEU A 109 4.85 15.56 23.02
CA LEU A 109 4.33 16.44 21.96
C LEU A 109 5.03 16.18 20.63
N LEU A 110 6.34 15.94 20.66
CA LEU A 110 7.10 15.62 19.45
C LEU A 110 6.68 14.27 18.88
N SER A 111 6.56 13.25 19.74
CA SER A 111 6.04 11.93 19.35
C SER A 111 4.61 12.00 18.81
N SER A 112 3.76 12.80 19.44
CA SER A 112 2.39 13.05 18.98
C SER A 112 2.36 13.71 17.60
N PHE A 113 3.15 14.78 17.40
CA PHE A 113 3.26 15.47 16.13
C PHE A 113 3.74 14.54 15.01
N PHE A 114 4.81 13.77 15.25
CA PHE A 114 5.34 12.83 14.24
C PHE A 114 4.41 11.66 13.99
N ALA A 115 3.66 11.19 14.99
CA ALA A 115 2.63 10.18 14.79
C ALA A 115 1.53 10.73 13.85
N GLY A 116 1.05 11.94 14.13
CA GLY A 116 0.08 12.63 13.26
C GLY A 116 0.63 12.83 11.84
N LEU A 117 1.88 13.28 11.71
CA LEU A 117 2.52 13.54 10.42
C LEU A 117 2.69 12.25 9.60
N GLY A 118 3.18 11.17 10.20
CA GLY A 118 3.34 9.88 9.54
C GLY A 118 2.01 9.31 9.06
N LEU A 119 0.98 9.38 9.90
CA LEU A 119 -0.36 8.90 9.55
C LEU A 119 -1.01 9.76 8.46
N SER A 120 -0.83 11.08 8.53
CA SER A 120 -1.29 12.04 7.51
C SER A 120 -0.64 11.76 6.15
N TYR A 121 0.67 11.52 6.11
CA TYR A 121 1.37 11.18 4.88
C TYR A 121 0.93 9.82 4.32
N ALA A 122 0.78 8.80 5.18
CA ALA A 122 0.25 7.50 4.78
C ALA A 122 -1.17 7.63 4.19
N MET A 123 -2.02 8.49 4.78
CA MET A 123 -3.36 8.76 4.27
C MET A 123 -3.33 9.42 2.90
N LEU A 124 -2.44 10.38 2.66
CA LEU A 124 -2.25 11.00 1.34
C LEU A 124 -1.75 10.03 0.27
N CYS A 125 -1.21 8.87 0.65
CA CYS A 125 -0.85 7.80 -0.28
C CYS A 125 -2.01 6.81 -0.46
N ARG A 126 -2.54 6.29 0.66
CA ARG A 126 -3.58 5.25 0.73
C ARG A 126 -4.47 5.45 1.97
N PRO A 127 -5.58 6.20 1.87
CA PRO A 127 -6.41 6.58 3.02
C PRO A 127 -6.96 5.40 3.82
N MET A 128 -7.53 4.39 3.15
CA MET A 128 -8.12 3.22 3.80
C MET A 128 -7.08 2.39 4.58
N THR A 129 -5.88 2.26 4.03
CA THR A 129 -4.76 1.58 4.69
C THR A 129 -4.32 2.35 5.94
N ALA A 130 -4.16 3.68 5.83
CA ALA A 130 -3.81 4.52 6.98
C ALA A 130 -4.86 4.41 8.09
N ALA A 131 -6.15 4.45 7.74
CA ALA A 131 -7.24 4.25 8.69
C ALA A 131 -7.18 2.86 9.35
N GLY A 132 -7.03 1.79 8.56
CA GLY A 132 -6.97 0.42 9.08
C GLY A 132 -5.79 0.17 10.03
N VAL A 133 -4.61 0.72 9.74
CA VAL A 133 -3.46 0.58 10.64
C VAL A 133 -3.57 1.51 11.85
N GLY A 134 -4.04 2.74 11.66
CA GLY A 134 -4.10 3.75 12.72
C GLY A 134 -5.24 3.54 13.72
N LEU A 135 -6.35 2.91 13.33
CA LEU A 135 -7.58 2.82 14.11
C LEU A 135 -7.37 2.23 15.52
N PRO A 136 -6.70 1.06 15.71
CA PRO A 136 -6.50 0.52 17.05
C PRO A 136 -5.71 1.45 17.99
N PHE A 137 -4.71 2.16 17.45
CA PHE A 137 -3.95 3.14 18.21
C PHE A 137 -4.78 4.38 18.54
N GLY A 138 -5.63 4.83 17.62
CA GLY A 138 -6.56 5.94 17.85
C GLY A 138 -7.57 5.63 18.96
N VAL A 139 -8.16 4.43 18.92
CA VAL A 139 -9.07 3.93 19.98
C VAL A 139 -8.35 3.88 21.32
N TRP A 140 -7.11 3.35 21.36
CA TRP A 140 -6.30 3.36 22.58
C TRP A 140 -6.04 4.78 23.09
N LEU A 141 -5.63 5.71 22.22
CA LEU A 141 -5.29 7.08 22.60
C LEU A 141 -6.51 7.81 23.18
N PHE A 142 -7.68 7.65 22.55
CA PHE A 142 -8.94 8.22 23.03
C PHE A 142 -9.32 7.66 24.40
N TRP A 143 -9.24 6.33 24.56
CA TRP A 143 -9.54 5.67 25.83
C TRP A 143 -8.57 6.08 26.95
N TRP A 144 -7.29 6.19 26.65
CA TRP A 144 -6.28 6.69 27.59
C TRP A 144 -6.58 8.14 28.03
N ALA A 145 -6.93 9.02 27.08
CA ALA A 145 -7.27 10.40 27.38
C ALA A 145 -8.57 10.53 28.20
N ALA A 146 -9.55 9.68 27.93
CA ALA A 146 -10.81 9.62 28.70
C ALA A 146 -10.56 9.21 30.15
N ARG A 147 -9.75 8.17 30.38
CA ARG A 147 -9.40 7.69 31.73
C ARG A 147 -8.53 8.66 32.51
N SER A 148 -7.71 9.45 31.82
CA SER A 148 -6.81 10.42 32.45
C SER A 148 -7.53 11.71 32.89
N GLY A 149 -8.87 11.76 32.83
CA GLY A 149 -9.66 12.97 33.13
C GLY A 149 -9.47 14.10 32.11
N GLY A 150 -8.81 13.83 30.98
CA GLY A 150 -8.38 14.84 30.03
C GLY A 150 -9.47 15.26 29.03
N LEU A 151 -10.46 14.42 28.75
CA LEU A 151 -11.50 14.74 27.75
C LEU A 151 -12.71 15.49 28.32
N TRP A 152 -12.99 15.35 29.62
CA TRP A 152 -14.06 16.07 30.29
C TRP A 152 -13.50 17.24 31.09
N PRO A 153 -14.19 18.40 31.18
CA PRO A 153 -13.86 19.40 32.19
C PRO A 153 -13.96 18.72 33.55
N ALA A 154 -12.90 18.78 34.36
CA ALA A 154 -12.99 18.36 35.74
C ALA A 154 -14.17 19.11 36.38
N LYS A 155 -15.16 18.39 36.92
CA LYS A 155 -16.11 18.99 37.85
C LYS A 155 -15.25 19.56 38.98
N SER A 156 -15.30 20.88 39.15
CA SER A 156 -14.74 21.60 40.28
C SER A 156 -15.10 20.84 41.57
N ALA A 157 -14.11 20.15 42.14
CA ALA A 157 -14.22 19.53 43.43
C ALA A 157 -12.90 19.80 44.15
N ASP A 158 -12.99 20.68 45.13
CA ASP A 158 -11.98 21.04 46.11
C ASP A 158 -11.18 19.82 46.58
N THR A 159 -10.05 19.55 45.93
CA THR A 159 -9.06 18.62 46.44
C THR A 159 -7.73 19.36 46.51
N PRO A 160 -7.15 19.51 47.71
CA PRO A 160 -5.99 20.34 47.92
C PRO A 160 -4.76 19.75 47.21
N LEU A 161 -4.00 20.66 46.62
CA LEU A 161 -2.68 20.49 46.02
C LEU A 161 -1.80 19.45 46.77
N GLU A 162 -1.78 18.20 46.30
CA GLU A 162 -0.57 17.38 46.41
C GLU A 162 0.31 17.65 45.19
N THR A 163 1.23 18.58 45.42
CA THR A 163 2.41 18.87 44.63
C THR A 163 3.30 17.62 44.57
N THR A 164 3.05 16.76 43.58
CA THR A 164 4.08 15.86 43.08
C THR A 164 4.44 16.28 41.66
N ASN A 165 5.71 16.68 41.51
CA ASN A 165 6.40 16.93 40.25
C ASN A 165 6.34 15.71 39.32
N SER A 166 5.20 15.48 38.67
CA SER A 166 5.15 14.68 37.45
C SER A 166 4.58 15.55 36.35
N THR A 167 5.38 15.75 35.33
CA THR A 167 5.06 16.40 34.06
C THR A 167 3.99 15.60 33.29
N ARG A 168 2.81 15.40 33.89
CA ARG A 168 1.63 14.85 33.22
C ARG A 168 1.10 15.92 32.28
N ARG A 169 1.65 15.91 31.06
CA ARG A 169 1.22 16.79 29.97
C ARG A 169 -0.26 16.53 29.67
N SER A 170 -1.00 17.60 29.40
CA SER A 170 -2.44 17.54 29.13
C SER A 170 -2.77 16.58 27.98
N PRO A 171 -3.60 15.54 28.20
CA PRO A 171 -4.06 14.63 27.14
C PRO A 171 -4.71 15.38 25.97
N ARG A 172 -5.38 16.51 26.23
CA ARG A 172 -5.96 17.38 25.19
C ARG A 172 -4.89 17.90 24.25
N LEU A 173 -3.78 18.40 24.80
CA LEU A 173 -2.70 18.94 23.99
C LEU A 173 -2.05 17.84 23.13
N ILE A 174 -1.90 16.63 23.66
CA ILE A 174 -1.40 15.48 22.89
C ILE A 174 -2.34 15.16 21.71
N ILE A 175 -3.65 15.14 21.93
CA ILE A 175 -4.63 14.88 20.85
C ILE A 175 -4.60 16.00 19.81
N VAL A 176 -4.57 17.26 20.25
CA VAL A 176 -4.51 18.42 19.34
C VAL A 176 -3.24 18.37 18.48
N VAL A 177 -2.08 18.14 19.10
CA VAL A 177 -0.79 18.10 18.38
C VAL A 177 -0.72 16.94 17.38
N MET A 178 -1.34 15.79 17.67
CA MET A 178 -1.44 14.68 16.72
C MET A 178 -2.47 14.98 15.62
N GLY A 179 -3.58 15.63 15.99
CA GLY A 179 -4.67 15.99 15.09
C GLY A 179 -4.29 17.05 14.06
N LEU A 180 -3.44 18.02 14.42
CA LEU A 180 -3.04 19.12 13.54
C LEU A 180 -2.45 18.63 12.19
N PRO A 181 -1.43 17.76 12.16
CA PRO A 181 -0.94 17.20 10.89
C PRO A 181 -1.98 16.38 10.11
N ILE A 182 -2.88 15.68 10.80
CA ILE A 182 -3.95 14.90 10.16
C ILE A 182 -4.94 15.83 9.46
N LEU A 183 -5.38 16.89 10.15
CA LEU A 183 -6.26 17.92 9.58
C LEU A 183 -5.59 18.62 8.40
N ALA A 184 -4.29 18.92 8.49
CA ALA A 184 -3.53 19.47 7.38
C ALA A 184 -3.51 18.51 6.17
N GLY A 185 -3.33 17.20 6.39
CA GLY A 185 -3.42 16.19 5.33
C GLY A 185 -4.80 16.13 4.68
N ILE A 186 -5.87 16.19 5.48
CA ILE A 186 -7.25 16.24 4.96
C ILE A 186 -7.44 17.50 4.11
N ALA A 187 -6.97 18.65 4.57
CA ALA A 187 -7.05 19.91 3.82
C ALA A 187 -6.29 19.83 2.48
N ILE A 188 -5.09 19.26 2.47
CA ILE A 188 -4.31 19.00 1.24
C ILE A 188 -5.10 18.08 0.30
N GLN A 189 -5.69 17.00 0.81
CA GLN A 189 -6.49 16.07 0.01
C GLN A 189 -7.72 16.76 -0.60
N MET A 190 -8.44 17.58 0.18
CA MET A 190 -9.60 18.31 -0.29
C MET A 190 -9.22 19.35 -1.36
N ALA A 191 -8.11 20.07 -1.17
CA ALA A 191 -7.58 20.99 -2.15
C ALA A 191 -7.19 20.28 -3.46
N TYR A 192 -6.51 19.12 -3.36
CA TYR A 192 -6.18 18.27 -4.49
C TYR A 192 -7.42 17.79 -5.24
N ASN A 193 -8.43 17.28 -4.52
CA ASN A 193 -9.72 16.86 -5.09
C ASN A 193 -10.37 18.01 -5.86
N ARG A 194 -10.57 19.17 -5.22
CA ARG A 194 -11.18 20.34 -5.86
C ARG A 194 -10.40 20.80 -7.08
N SER A 195 -9.08 20.69 -7.06
CA SER A 195 -8.25 21.05 -8.21
C SER A 195 -8.42 20.12 -9.40
N ILE A 196 -8.85 18.88 -9.23
CA ILE A 196 -8.99 17.91 -10.33
C ILE A 196 -10.45 17.71 -10.73
N THR A 197 -11.33 17.51 -9.75
CA THR A 197 -12.74 17.15 -9.97
C THR A 197 -13.67 18.36 -9.86
N GLY A 198 -13.18 19.50 -9.38
CA GLY A 198 -14.00 20.67 -9.07
C GLY A 198 -14.74 20.58 -7.74
N LYS A 199 -14.76 19.40 -7.07
CA LYS A 199 -15.47 19.16 -5.80
C LYS A 199 -14.49 18.78 -4.70
N LEU A 200 -14.74 19.22 -3.46
CA LEU A 200 -13.87 18.92 -2.31
C LEU A 200 -13.91 17.45 -1.89
N LEU A 201 -15.08 16.83 -1.95
CA LEU A 201 -15.34 15.49 -1.41
C LEU A 201 -15.30 14.37 -2.46
N GLU A 202 -15.20 14.72 -3.75
CA GLU A 202 -15.10 13.75 -4.84
C GLU A 202 -13.62 13.55 -5.18
N SER A 203 -13.10 12.36 -4.88
CA SER A 203 -11.71 12.04 -5.21
C SER A 203 -11.51 11.77 -6.70
N PRO A 204 -10.31 11.99 -7.26
CA PRO A 204 -9.99 11.56 -8.62
C PRO A 204 -10.22 10.06 -8.86
N TYR A 205 -10.01 9.22 -7.84
CA TYR A 205 -10.27 7.80 -7.92
C TYR A 205 -11.77 7.52 -8.10
N GLN A 206 -12.61 8.21 -7.33
CA GLN A 206 -14.07 8.10 -7.43
C GLN A 206 -14.54 8.56 -8.80
N LEU A 207 -14.17 9.77 -9.25
CA LEU A 207 -14.54 10.29 -10.56
C LEU A 207 -14.11 9.34 -11.69
N TYR A 208 -12.91 8.77 -11.61
CA TYR A 208 -12.45 7.79 -12.58
C TYR A 208 -13.35 6.55 -12.60
N THR A 209 -13.69 6.05 -11.42
CA THR A 209 -14.52 4.85 -11.27
C THR A 209 -15.91 5.09 -11.82
N ASP A 210 -16.52 6.23 -11.48
CA ASP A 210 -17.87 6.58 -11.92
C ASP A 210 -17.97 6.72 -13.46
N ILE A 211 -16.91 7.19 -14.12
CA ILE A 211 -16.92 7.42 -15.57
C ILE A 211 -16.50 6.19 -16.37
N TYR A 212 -15.42 5.52 -15.95
CA TYR A 212 -14.74 4.52 -16.78
C TYR A 212 -14.96 3.09 -16.28
N THR A 213 -15.22 2.88 -14.98
CA THR A 213 -15.31 1.55 -14.37
C THR A 213 -16.31 1.47 -13.21
N PRO A 214 -17.61 1.75 -13.44
CA PRO A 214 -18.59 1.89 -12.37
C PRO A 214 -18.82 0.61 -11.57
N ARG A 215 -18.49 -0.58 -12.11
CA ARG A 215 -18.57 -1.85 -11.36
C ARG A 215 -17.41 -2.04 -10.37
N HIS A 216 -16.36 -1.23 -10.44
CA HIS A 216 -15.16 -1.36 -9.59
C HIS A 216 -15.27 -0.60 -8.26
N VAL A 217 -16.45 -0.07 -7.93
CA VAL A 217 -16.70 0.68 -6.69
C VAL A 217 -16.46 -0.15 -5.44
N TYR A 218 -16.08 0.53 -4.36
CA TYR A 218 -15.89 -0.07 -3.05
C TYR A 218 -17.23 -0.44 -2.39
N GLY A 219 -17.27 -1.56 -1.66
CA GLY A 219 -18.44 -2.05 -0.91
C GLY A 219 -19.15 -3.24 -1.56
N PHE A 220 -20.07 -3.84 -0.80
CA PHE A 220 -20.89 -4.98 -1.27
C PHE A 220 -21.78 -4.61 -2.45
N ASN A 221 -22.13 -5.62 -3.26
CA ASN A 221 -22.97 -5.46 -4.45
C ASN A 221 -22.44 -4.36 -5.39
N ASN A 222 -21.12 -4.30 -5.58
CA ASN A 222 -20.46 -3.31 -6.42
C ASN A 222 -20.90 -3.36 -7.89
N VAL A 223 -21.17 -4.57 -8.42
CA VAL A 223 -21.62 -4.70 -9.81
C VAL A 223 -23.04 -4.18 -9.95
N GLU A 224 -23.97 -4.61 -9.08
CA GLU A 224 -25.37 -4.16 -9.12
C GLU A 224 -25.49 -2.64 -8.97
N ARG A 225 -24.71 -2.03 -8.06
CA ARG A 225 -24.67 -0.56 -7.90
C ARG A 225 -24.01 0.14 -9.08
N GLY A 226 -22.97 -0.45 -9.65
CA GLY A 226 -22.26 0.08 -10.81
C GLY A 226 -23.11 0.08 -12.08
N GLU A 227 -23.93 -0.95 -12.27
CA GLU A 227 -24.80 -1.09 -13.44
C GLU A 227 -25.88 0.00 -13.54
N GLN A 228 -26.23 0.62 -12.42
CA GLN A 228 -27.15 1.75 -12.37
C GLN A 228 -26.55 3.05 -12.93
N HIS A 229 -25.23 3.08 -13.18
CA HIS A 229 -24.48 4.28 -13.54
C HIS A 229 -23.65 4.10 -14.82
N LEU A 230 -24.04 3.18 -15.71
CA LEU A 230 -23.33 2.96 -16.97
C LEU A 230 -23.42 4.18 -17.90
N GLY A 231 -22.26 4.65 -18.35
CA GLY A 231 -22.11 5.77 -19.27
C GLY A 231 -21.42 5.39 -20.58
N PRO A 232 -21.42 6.29 -21.59
CA PRO A 232 -20.84 6.02 -22.91
C PRO A 232 -19.30 5.92 -22.92
N LYS A 233 -18.63 6.36 -21.85
CA LYS A 233 -17.16 6.32 -21.70
C LYS A 233 -16.66 5.08 -20.95
N VAL A 234 -17.55 4.20 -20.50
CA VAL A 234 -17.18 3.01 -19.74
C VAL A 234 -16.24 2.14 -20.57
N LEU A 235 -15.15 1.70 -19.95
CA LEU A 235 -14.21 0.76 -20.54
C LEU A 235 -14.78 -0.66 -20.39
N ASP A 236 -15.82 -0.98 -21.16
CA ASP A 236 -16.71 -2.13 -20.91
C ASP A 236 -15.97 -3.45 -20.65
N ASN A 237 -14.97 -3.79 -21.46
CA ASN A 237 -14.17 -5.01 -21.28
C ASN A 237 -13.41 -5.02 -19.93
N TYR A 238 -12.85 -3.89 -19.53
CA TYR A 238 -12.15 -3.75 -18.24
C TYR A 238 -13.13 -3.66 -17.06
N ASP A 239 -14.29 -3.02 -17.25
CA ASP A 239 -15.30 -2.85 -16.21
C ASP A 239 -16.01 -4.18 -15.86
N ARG A 240 -16.35 -4.99 -16.87
CA ARG A 240 -16.98 -6.32 -16.71
C ARG A 240 -16.11 -7.35 -16.03
N TRP A 241 -14.82 -7.07 -15.83
CA TRP A 241 -13.94 -7.91 -15.04
C TRP A 241 -14.30 -7.91 -13.54
N ALA A 242 -15.00 -6.87 -13.04
CA ALA A 242 -15.41 -6.82 -11.65
C ALA A 242 -16.42 -7.93 -11.31
N GLU A 243 -16.12 -8.68 -10.26
CA GLU A 243 -17.04 -9.66 -9.68
C GLU A 243 -18.02 -8.95 -8.72
N ASN A 244 -19.28 -9.38 -8.68
CA ASN A 244 -20.25 -8.84 -7.72
C ASN A 244 -19.91 -9.33 -6.30
N LEU A 245 -19.54 -8.39 -5.42
CA LEU A 245 -19.07 -8.68 -4.08
C LEU A 245 -20.23 -9.02 -3.16
N THR A 246 -20.44 -10.31 -2.95
CA THR A 246 -21.30 -10.85 -1.89
C THR A 246 -20.51 -11.08 -0.60
N LEU A 247 -21.19 -11.24 0.54
CA LEU A 247 -20.53 -11.59 1.81
C LEU A 247 -19.72 -12.89 1.72
N PRO A 248 -20.23 -14.00 1.15
CA PRO A 248 -19.44 -15.22 0.96
C PRO A 248 -18.18 -14.99 0.11
N LEU A 249 -18.29 -14.22 -0.98
CA LEU A 249 -17.15 -13.90 -1.82
C LEU A 249 -16.13 -13.06 -1.04
N ALA A 250 -16.56 -12.04 -0.32
CA ALA A 250 -15.69 -11.21 0.50
C ALA A 250 -14.91 -12.01 1.54
N ILE A 251 -15.56 -12.95 2.23
CA ILE A 251 -14.91 -13.84 3.21
C ILE A 251 -13.87 -14.74 2.52
N ARG A 252 -14.20 -15.33 1.36
CA ARG A 252 -13.26 -16.15 0.58
C ARG A 252 -12.03 -15.33 0.18
N LYS A 253 -12.24 -14.14 -0.39
CA LYS A 253 -11.19 -13.21 -0.82
C LYS A 253 -10.34 -12.76 0.37
N MET A 254 -10.95 -12.55 1.54
CA MET A 254 -10.23 -12.26 2.78
C MET A 254 -9.33 -13.41 3.22
N GLY A 255 -9.82 -14.65 3.12
CA GLY A 255 -9.02 -15.85 3.39
C GLY A 255 -7.78 -15.92 2.50
N VAL A 256 -7.94 -15.66 1.19
CA VAL A 256 -6.81 -15.58 0.24
C VAL A 256 -5.79 -14.54 0.69
N ARG A 257 -6.25 -13.32 1.02
CA ARG A 257 -5.37 -12.23 1.48
C ARG A 257 -4.64 -12.55 2.78
N ALA A 258 -5.31 -13.19 3.73
CA ALA A 258 -4.71 -13.57 5.00
C ALA A 258 -3.60 -14.62 4.80
N VAL A 259 -3.88 -15.67 4.02
CA VAL A 259 -2.88 -16.70 3.66
C VAL A 259 -1.73 -16.08 2.88
N ALA A 260 -2.03 -15.24 1.90
CA ALA A 260 -1.05 -14.58 1.06
C ALA A 260 -0.16 -13.61 1.87
N SER A 261 -0.69 -12.93 2.88
CA SER A 261 0.10 -12.11 3.80
C SER A 261 1.19 -12.92 4.50
N GLY A 262 0.85 -14.12 5.00
CA GLY A 262 1.83 -15.01 5.59
C GLY A 262 2.84 -15.57 4.58
N ARG A 263 2.33 -16.01 3.42
CA ARG A 263 3.15 -16.55 2.30
C ARG A 263 4.18 -15.56 1.80
N TRP A 264 3.80 -14.30 1.60
CA TRP A 264 4.65 -13.27 1.03
C TRP A 264 5.49 -12.52 2.05
N THR A 265 5.13 -12.53 3.34
CA THR A 265 5.98 -11.96 4.39
C THR A 265 7.23 -12.81 4.62
N LEU A 266 7.07 -14.09 4.98
CA LEU A 266 8.21 -14.99 5.20
C LEU A 266 7.94 -16.44 4.78
N GLY A 267 6.68 -16.89 4.89
CA GLY A 267 6.27 -18.26 4.61
C GLY A 267 5.16 -18.72 5.55
N LEU A 268 4.35 -19.69 5.13
CA LEU A 268 3.18 -20.12 5.90
C LEU A 268 3.55 -20.81 7.22
N VAL A 269 4.61 -21.64 7.23
CA VAL A 269 5.02 -22.39 8.43
C VAL A 269 5.41 -21.46 9.59
N PRO A 270 6.37 -20.52 9.46
CA PRO A 270 6.70 -19.63 10.56
C PRO A 270 5.53 -18.71 10.94
N MET A 271 4.69 -18.30 9.98
CA MET A 271 3.53 -17.44 10.28
C MET A 271 2.42 -18.18 11.04
N ALA A 272 2.17 -19.45 10.70
CA ALA A 272 1.26 -20.30 11.45
C ALA A 272 1.74 -20.50 12.90
N PHE A 273 3.04 -20.74 13.08
CA PHE A 273 3.64 -20.81 14.42
C PHE A 273 3.44 -19.50 15.20
N VAL A 274 3.71 -18.35 14.58
CA VAL A 274 3.48 -17.03 15.19
C VAL A 274 2.03 -16.87 15.63
N VAL A 275 1.06 -17.20 14.77
CA VAL A 275 -0.37 -17.11 15.11
C VAL A 275 -0.73 -17.99 16.30
N VAL A 276 -0.33 -19.27 16.28
CA VAL A 276 -0.60 -20.20 17.37
C VAL A 276 0.03 -19.71 18.67
N TRP A 277 1.28 -19.24 18.62
CA TRP A 277 1.99 -18.72 19.80
C TRP A 277 1.31 -17.47 20.38
N ILE A 278 0.82 -16.57 19.51
CA ILE A 278 0.07 -15.38 19.91
C ILE A 278 -1.21 -15.76 20.65
N ILE A 279 -2.01 -16.67 20.06
CA ILE A 279 -3.29 -17.11 20.63
C ILE A 279 -3.06 -17.80 21.98
N TRP A 280 -2.10 -18.73 22.04
CA TRP A 280 -1.77 -19.48 23.25
C TRP A 280 -1.34 -18.57 24.41
N ASN A 281 -0.58 -17.52 24.11
CA ASN A 281 -0.05 -16.60 25.12
C ASN A 281 -0.84 -15.27 25.20
N TRP A 282 -2.06 -15.19 24.66
CA TRP A 282 -2.77 -13.92 24.45
C TRP A 282 -2.82 -13.01 25.67
N ARG A 283 -3.10 -13.58 26.85
CA ARG A 283 -3.22 -12.82 28.10
C ARG A 283 -1.90 -12.22 28.57
N ARG A 284 -0.76 -12.83 28.22
CA ARG A 284 0.59 -12.43 28.67
C ARG A 284 1.19 -11.28 27.87
N TRP A 285 0.71 -11.04 26.65
CA TRP A 285 1.27 -10.00 25.79
C TRP A 285 1.03 -8.59 26.32
N SER A 286 2.00 -7.72 26.07
CA SER A 286 1.92 -6.29 26.36
C SER A 286 0.80 -5.61 25.56
N GLY A 287 0.35 -4.46 26.05
CA GLY A 287 -0.64 -3.64 25.35
C GLY A 287 -0.16 -3.22 23.94
N ASP A 288 1.11 -2.87 23.82
CA ASP A 288 1.75 -2.51 22.54
C ASP A 288 1.65 -3.63 21.52
N PHE A 289 1.96 -4.86 21.93
CA PHE A 289 1.90 -6.02 21.04
C PHE A 289 0.47 -6.33 20.59
N LYS A 290 -0.49 -6.22 21.51
CA LYS A 290 -1.91 -6.37 21.19
C LYS A 290 -2.37 -5.32 20.18
N LEU A 291 -1.84 -4.10 20.21
CA LEU A 291 -2.14 -3.09 19.19
C LEU A 291 -1.54 -3.40 17.82
N ILE A 292 -0.33 -3.96 17.76
CA ILE A 292 0.25 -4.44 16.49
C ILE A 292 -0.65 -5.53 15.87
N VAL A 293 -1.06 -6.52 16.67
CA VAL A 293 -1.99 -7.58 16.23
C VAL A 293 -3.34 -7.00 15.82
N ALA A 294 -3.90 -6.07 16.61
CA ALA A 294 -5.15 -5.40 16.28
C ALA A 294 -5.06 -4.61 14.98
N SER A 295 -3.90 -4.03 14.65
CA SER A 295 -3.68 -3.27 13.41
C SER A 295 -3.59 -4.18 12.20
N ILE A 296 -3.02 -5.38 12.34
CA ILE A 296 -3.09 -6.42 11.30
C ILE A 296 -4.56 -6.76 11.02
N VAL A 297 -5.32 -7.09 12.07
CA VAL A 297 -6.73 -7.47 11.96
C VAL A 297 -7.56 -6.32 11.38
N SER A 298 -7.38 -5.10 11.88
CA SER A 298 -8.11 -3.92 11.42
C SER A 298 -7.81 -3.61 9.95
N LEU A 299 -6.55 -3.68 9.51
CA LEU A 299 -6.18 -3.51 8.11
C LEU A 299 -6.86 -4.54 7.19
N HIS A 300 -7.00 -5.77 7.65
CA HIS A 300 -7.74 -6.79 6.90
C HIS A 300 -9.23 -6.46 6.86
N ILE A 301 -9.86 -6.14 8.00
CA ILE A 301 -11.28 -5.82 8.09
C ILE A 301 -11.66 -4.65 7.17
N VAL A 302 -10.87 -3.57 7.13
CA VAL A 302 -11.19 -2.42 6.27
C VAL A 302 -11.08 -2.72 4.76
N HIS A 303 -10.50 -3.86 4.37
CA HIS A 303 -10.46 -4.32 2.99
C HIS A 303 -11.43 -5.49 2.73
N LEU A 304 -12.23 -5.90 3.72
CA LEU A 304 -13.31 -6.87 3.53
C LEU A 304 -14.28 -6.46 2.42
N PRO A 305 -14.72 -5.19 2.32
CA PRO A 305 -15.66 -4.73 1.29
C PRO A 305 -14.96 -4.43 -0.06
N TYR A 306 -13.86 -5.12 -0.37
CA TYR A 306 -13.12 -4.95 -1.62
C TYR A 306 -13.17 -6.24 -2.44
N TRP A 307 -13.63 -6.17 -3.69
CA TRP A 307 -13.92 -7.35 -4.51
C TRP A 307 -12.65 -8.06 -5.04
N PHE A 308 -11.65 -7.27 -5.45
CA PHE A 308 -10.45 -7.80 -6.08
C PHE A 308 -9.44 -8.30 -5.02
N GLU A 309 -8.95 -9.54 -5.14
CA GLU A 309 -7.97 -10.15 -4.21
C GLU A 309 -6.69 -9.31 -4.14
N GLY A 310 -6.28 -8.84 -5.32
CA GLY A 310 -5.12 -8.04 -5.52
C GLY A 310 -3.99 -8.74 -6.24
N ILE A 311 -3.01 -7.96 -6.72
CA ILE A 311 -1.73 -8.46 -7.24
C ILE A 311 -1.12 -9.43 -6.22
N MET A 312 -0.77 -10.63 -6.70
CA MET A 312 -0.24 -11.74 -5.90
C MET A 312 -1.13 -12.15 -4.71
N GLY A 313 -2.43 -11.82 -4.77
CA GLY A 313 -3.45 -12.18 -3.78
C GLY A 313 -3.46 -11.38 -2.49
N TRP A 314 -2.66 -10.30 -2.36
CA TRP A 314 -2.54 -9.61 -1.07
C TRP A 314 -2.25 -8.11 -1.10
N HIS A 315 -2.01 -7.47 -2.25
CA HIS A 315 -1.50 -6.09 -2.26
C HIS A 315 -2.38 -5.08 -1.49
N TYR A 316 -3.69 -5.30 -1.36
CA TYR A 316 -4.56 -4.44 -0.56
C TYR A 316 -4.23 -4.45 0.93
N VAL A 317 -3.77 -5.59 1.46
CA VAL A 317 -3.32 -5.77 2.85
C VAL A 317 -1.80 -5.86 2.95
N PHE A 318 -1.08 -5.41 1.92
CA PHE A 318 0.38 -5.44 1.83
C PHE A 318 1.06 -4.83 3.06
N GLU A 319 0.50 -3.72 3.57
CA GLU A 319 1.04 -3.00 4.72
C GLU A 319 0.93 -3.79 6.04
N SER A 320 0.32 -4.97 6.04
CA SER A 320 0.39 -5.92 7.15
C SER A 320 1.75 -6.64 7.25
N ALA A 321 2.54 -6.72 6.17
CA ALA A 321 3.82 -7.44 6.20
C ALA A 321 4.81 -6.92 7.25
N PRO A 322 5.07 -5.60 7.38
CA PRO A 322 5.95 -5.10 8.44
C PRO A 322 5.40 -5.35 9.83
N LEU A 323 4.07 -5.33 10.01
CA LEU A 323 3.43 -5.66 11.28
C LEU A 323 3.59 -7.15 11.64
N TRP A 324 3.45 -8.04 10.65
CA TRP A 324 3.74 -9.47 10.81
C TRP A 324 5.22 -9.73 11.11
N ALA A 325 6.14 -8.99 10.50
CA ALA A 325 7.57 -9.08 10.78
C ALA A 325 7.91 -8.62 12.20
N ILE A 326 7.28 -7.53 12.69
CA ILE A 326 7.36 -7.11 14.09
C ILE A 326 6.83 -8.22 15.00
N ALA A 327 5.66 -8.79 14.67
CA ALA A 327 5.05 -9.86 15.45
C ALA A 327 5.95 -11.09 15.55
N LEU A 328 6.54 -11.50 14.42
CA LEU A 328 7.53 -12.57 14.35
C LEU A 328 8.75 -12.30 15.23
N GLY A 329 9.28 -11.07 15.21
CA GLY A 329 10.43 -10.70 16.03
C GLY A 329 10.12 -10.83 17.52
N VAL A 330 8.98 -10.30 17.97
CA VAL A 330 8.55 -10.35 19.37
C VAL A 330 8.28 -11.80 19.81
N VAL A 331 7.55 -12.57 19.00
CA VAL A 331 7.29 -13.99 19.28
C VAL A 331 8.59 -14.80 19.33
N THR A 332 9.52 -14.55 18.42
CA THR A 332 10.83 -15.23 18.44
C THR A 332 11.62 -14.91 19.69
N ALA A 333 11.64 -13.64 20.12
CA ALA A 333 12.33 -13.24 21.34
C ALA A 333 11.73 -13.90 22.58
N ASP A 334 10.40 -13.92 22.70
CA ASP A 334 9.71 -14.57 23.79
C ASP A 334 9.91 -16.10 23.78
N PHE A 335 9.77 -16.76 22.63
CA PHE A 335 10.02 -18.19 22.47
C PHE A 335 11.44 -18.58 22.87
N VAL A 336 12.45 -17.84 22.37
CA VAL A 336 13.86 -18.10 22.69
C VAL A 336 14.13 -17.88 24.18
N ARG A 337 13.51 -16.87 24.80
CA ARG A 337 13.61 -16.62 26.24
C ARG A 337 13.01 -17.79 27.03
N GLN A 338 11.79 -18.23 26.71
CA GLN A 338 11.15 -19.36 27.39
C GLN A 338 11.97 -20.65 27.24
N CYS A 339 12.53 -20.91 26.06
CA CYS A 339 13.42 -22.07 25.85
C CYS A 339 14.74 -21.99 26.61
N ARG A 340 15.21 -20.78 26.97
CA ARG A 340 16.38 -20.60 27.84
C ARG A 340 16.01 -20.86 29.29
N GLU A 341 14.91 -20.28 29.75
CA GLU A 341 14.40 -20.41 31.11
C GLU A 341 14.04 -21.87 31.46
N THR A 342 13.58 -22.66 30.48
CA THR A 342 13.21 -24.08 30.64
C THR A 342 14.31 -25.07 30.28
N GLY A 343 15.49 -24.61 29.83
CA GLY A 343 16.59 -25.49 29.42
C GLY A 343 16.45 -26.19 28.06
N HIS A 344 15.36 -25.96 27.31
CA HIS A 344 15.11 -26.58 26.00
C HIS A 344 15.93 -25.95 24.85
N THR A 345 17.25 -26.16 24.86
CA THR A 345 18.17 -25.59 23.86
C THR A 345 17.91 -26.07 22.42
N ALA A 346 17.51 -27.33 22.24
CA ALA A 346 17.23 -27.91 20.92
C ALA A 346 16.10 -27.16 20.17
N LEU A 347 15.06 -26.74 20.89
CA LEU A 347 13.92 -26.01 20.30
C LEU A 347 14.33 -24.64 19.73
N ARG A 348 15.35 -23.99 20.31
CA ARG A 348 15.89 -22.72 19.80
C ARG A 348 16.56 -22.91 18.44
N TRP A 349 17.37 -23.96 18.31
CA TRP A 349 18.03 -24.31 17.06
C TRP A 349 17.04 -24.77 16.00
N TRP A 350 16.05 -25.57 16.39
CA TRP A 350 14.94 -25.95 15.52
C TRP A 350 14.23 -24.71 14.95
N TRP A 351 13.86 -23.75 15.80
CA TRP A 351 13.20 -22.53 15.33
C TRP A 351 14.09 -21.69 14.40
N GLY A 352 15.38 -21.56 14.72
CA GLY A 352 16.35 -20.95 13.81
C GLY A 352 16.41 -21.65 12.44
N GLY A 353 16.38 -22.98 12.44
CA GLY A 353 16.33 -23.81 11.22
C GLY A 353 15.05 -23.59 10.41
N VAL A 354 13.89 -23.45 11.07
CA VAL A 354 12.61 -23.11 10.42
C VAL A 354 12.69 -21.76 9.72
N LEU A 355 13.21 -20.73 10.40
CA LEU A 355 13.37 -19.39 9.82
C LEU A 355 14.33 -19.40 8.63
N LEU A 356 15.49 -20.07 8.76
CA LEU A 356 16.48 -20.17 7.70
C LEU A 356 15.92 -20.93 6.48
N THR A 357 15.23 -22.04 6.71
CA THR A 357 14.57 -22.82 5.64
C THR A 357 13.49 -21.99 4.96
N SER A 358 12.72 -21.20 5.72
CA SER A 358 11.69 -20.32 5.15
C SER A 358 12.30 -19.25 4.24
N LEU A 359 13.46 -18.69 4.62
CA LEU A 359 14.22 -17.76 3.77
C LEU A 359 14.78 -18.47 2.54
N ALA A 360 15.39 -19.65 2.70
CA ALA A 360 15.95 -20.42 1.60
C ALA A 360 14.89 -20.79 0.56
N THR A 361 13.73 -21.32 0.99
CA THR A 361 12.63 -21.66 0.08
C THR A 361 11.99 -20.44 -0.59
N ALA A 362 12.15 -19.26 0.02
CA ALA A 362 11.65 -18.03 -0.56
C ALA A 362 12.56 -17.48 -1.66
N TRP A 363 13.88 -17.55 -1.48
CA TRP A 363 14.86 -16.91 -2.37
C TRP A 363 15.53 -17.87 -3.36
N LEU A 364 15.67 -19.14 -3.00
CA LEU A 364 16.37 -20.14 -3.79
C LEU A 364 15.38 -21.05 -4.50
N THR A 365 15.63 -21.30 -5.78
CA THR A 365 14.98 -22.36 -6.55
C THR A 365 15.84 -23.60 -6.50
N VAL A 366 15.24 -24.73 -6.10
CA VAL A 366 15.86 -26.05 -6.20
C VAL A 366 14.97 -26.88 -7.13
N PRO A 367 15.27 -26.95 -8.45
CA PRO A 367 14.36 -27.46 -9.48
C PRO A 367 13.66 -28.80 -9.21
N PRO A 368 14.27 -29.82 -8.57
CA PRO A 368 13.55 -31.05 -8.25
C PRO A 368 12.66 -30.98 -7.00
N LEU A 369 12.82 -29.94 -6.15
CA LEU A 369 12.17 -29.88 -4.84
C LEU A 369 11.16 -28.73 -4.72
N TRP A 370 11.54 -27.50 -5.12
CA TRP A 370 10.66 -26.34 -5.04
C TRP A 370 11.09 -25.19 -5.97
N PRO A 371 10.12 -24.44 -6.52
CA PRO A 371 10.39 -23.12 -7.09
C PRO A 371 10.58 -22.08 -5.99
N GLY A 372 11.60 -21.23 -6.12
CA GLY A 372 11.79 -20.09 -5.22
C GLY A 372 10.64 -19.10 -5.35
N ARG A 373 10.12 -18.61 -4.23
CA ARG A 373 8.97 -17.70 -4.22
C ARG A 373 9.25 -16.34 -4.88
N VAL A 374 10.45 -15.79 -4.70
CA VAL A 374 10.89 -14.53 -5.35
C VAL A 374 11.00 -14.69 -6.86
N PRO A 375 11.70 -15.72 -7.41
CA PRO A 375 11.70 -16.00 -8.85
C PRO A 375 10.30 -16.09 -9.47
N VAL A 376 9.36 -16.80 -8.82
CA VAL A 376 7.98 -16.91 -9.30
C VAL A 376 7.30 -15.54 -9.35
N GLY A 377 7.36 -14.76 -8.27
CA GLY A 377 6.77 -13.42 -8.25
C GLY A 377 7.45 -12.45 -9.23
N LEU A 378 8.75 -12.61 -9.48
CA LEU A 378 9.48 -11.81 -10.46
C LEU A 378 8.98 -12.08 -11.89
N ILE A 379 8.64 -13.32 -12.23
CA ILE A 379 8.07 -13.68 -13.53
C ILE A 379 6.71 -12.98 -13.71
N GLU A 380 5.84 -13.04 -12.71
CA GLU A 380 4.53 -12.37 -12.73
C GLU A 380 4.68 -10.85 -12.94
N LEU A 381 5.62 -10.20 -12.23
CA LEU A 381 5.86 -8.77 -12.35
C LEU A 381 6.58 -8.37 -13.65
N ARG A 382 7.37 -9.27 -14.25
CA ARG A 382 8.08 -9.02 -15.51
C ARG A 382 7.17 -9.13 -16.72
N TYR A 383 6.18 -10.02 -16.69
CA TYR A 383 5.29 -10.28 -17.83
C TYR A 383 4.72 -9.03 -18.52
N PRO A 384 4.08 -8.07 -17.82
CA PRO A 384 3.61 -6.85 -18.49
C PRO A 384 4.78 -6.01 -19.00
N ARG A 385 5.88 -5.91 -18.25
CA ARG A 385 7.05 -5.09 -18.63
C ARG A 385 7.72 -5.59 -19.91
N SER A 386 7.82 -6.90 -20.09
CA SER A 386 8.33 -7.49 -21.34
C SER A 386 7.43 -7.13 -22.52
N LYS A 387 6.10 -7.22 -22.36
CA LYS A 387 5.15 -6.84 -23.44
C LYS A 387 5.29 -5.38 -23.84
N TYR A 388 5.37 -4.46 -22.87
CA TYR A 388 5.60 -3.05 -23.17
C TYR A 388 6.96 -2.80 -23.84
N ALA A 389 8.02 -3.50 -23.42
CA ALA A 389 9.35 -3.38 -23.99
C ALA A 389 9.41 -3.89 -25.42
N GLU A 390 8.80 -5.04 -25.72
CA GLU A 390 8.69 -5.61 -27.06
C GLU A 390 8.01 -4.65 -28.04
N VAL A 391 6.87 -4.06 -27.63
CA VAL A 391 6.14 -3.08 -28.46
C VAL A 391 6.93 -1.77 -28.61
N ALA A 392 7.57 -1.30 -27.53
CA ALA A 392 8.41 -0.11 -27.61
C ALA A 392 9.60 -0.30 -28.56
N GLU A 393 10.24 -1.45 -28.53
CA GLU A 393 11.34 -1.80 -29.43
C GLU A 393 10.86 -1.89 -30.88
N LEU A 394 9.72 -2.54 -31.13
CA LEU A 394 9.08 -2.57 -32.45
C LEU A 394 8.86 -1.15 -32.99
N PHE A 395 8.35 -0.23 -32.17
CA PHE A 395 8.10 1.15 -32.56
C PHE A 395 9.42 1.88 -32.89
N HIS A 396 10.44 1.76 -32.05
CA HIS A 396 11.74 2.39 -32.31
C HIS A 396 12.43 1.86 -33.56
N GLN A 397 12.29 0.56 -33.87
CA GLN A 397 12.90 -0.05 -35.06
C GLN A 397 12.18 0.33 -36.36
N ARG A 398 10.86 0.52 -36.33
CA ARG A 398 10.03 0.70 -37.54
C ARG A 398 9.68 2.15 -37.84
N ILE A 399 9.73 3.04 -36.85
CA ILE A 399 9.28 4.42 -36.97
C ILE A 399 10.49 5.36 -36.90
N PRO A 400 11.00 5.86 -38.05
CA PRO A 400 12.22 6.66 -38.09
C PRO A 400 12.02 8.13 -37.68
N ASP A 401 10.80 8.65 -37.80
CA ASP A 401 10.50 10.08 -37.63
C ASP A 401 9.54 10.35 -36.47
N ARG A 402 9.27 11.64 -36.20
CA ARG A 402 8.20 12.05 -35.27
C ARG A 402 6.87 11.47 -35.73
N ALA A 403 6.23 10.70 -34.85
CA ALA A 403 5.03 9.95 -35.17
C ALA A 403 3.97 10.03 -34.08
N ILE A 404 2.75 9.71 -34.49
CA ILE A 404 1.64 9.34 -33.61
C ILE A 404 1.17 7.94 -33.98
N VAL A 405 1.19 7.04 -33.02
CA VAL A 405 0.74 5.65 -33.16
C VAL A 405 -0.64 5.54 -32.51
N PHE A 406 -1.65 5.32 -33.35
CA PHE A 406 -2.98 4.94 -32.90
C PHE A 406 -2.97 3.46 -32.58
N ILE A 407 -3.38 3.11 -31.37
CA ILE A 407 -3.34 1.75 -30.85
C ILE A 407 -4.77 1.23 -30.79
N ARG A 408 -5.05 0.18 -31.54
CA ARG A 408 -6.23 -0.65 -31.36
C ARG A 408 -5.92 -1.67 -30.28
N ALA A 409 -6.68 -1.64 -29.19
CA ALA A 409 -6.51 -2.57 -28.08
C ALA A 409 -6.90 -3.99 -28.51
N ASP A 410 -6.33 -4.99 -27.85
CA ASP A 410 -6.76 -6.37 -27.98
C ASP A 410 -7.95 -6.61 -27.05
N ASP A 411 -9.10 -6.96 -27.60
CA ASP A 411 -10.31 -7.24 -26.81
C ASP A 411 -10.14 -8.49 -25.92
N ALA A 412 -9.18 -9.36 -26.21
CA ALA A 412 -8.83 -10.49 -25.34
C ALA A 412 -7.96 -10.07 -24.14
N ASP A 413 -7.20 -8.97 -24.25
CA ASP A 413 -6.32 -8.49 -23.18
C ASP A 413 -6.97 -7.33 -22.40
N ARG A 414 -7.37 -7.63 -21.17
CA ARG A 414 -8.03 -6.67 -20.27
C ARG A 414 -7.04 -5.80 -19.49
N HIS A 415 -5.74 -6.11 -19.53
CA HIS A 415 -4.78 -5.63 -18.55
C HIS A 415 -3.66 -4.79 -19.18
N ILE A 416 -3.43 -4.89 -20.48
CA ILE A 416 -2.37 -4.15 -21.17
C ILE A 416 -2.98 -3.03 -22.05
N ASP A 417 -2.49 -1.81 -21.85
CA ASP A 417 -2.87 -0.62 -22.62
C ASP A 417 -1.59 0.09 -23.04
N TYR A 418 -1.21 -0.06 -24.32
CA TYR A 418 0.03 0.50 -24.85
C TYR A 418 0.00 2.03 -24.98
N VAL A 419 -1.05 2.71 -24.53
CA VAL A 419 -1.15 4.17 -24.57
C VAL A 419 -0.53 4.80 -23.32
N TYR A 420 0.74 5.17 -23.43
CA TYR A 420 1.49 5.95 -22.44
C TYR A 420 2.36 7.01 -23.13
N ASN A 421 2.35 8.23 -22.60
CA ASN A 421 3.10 9.36 -23.12
C ASN A 421 3.77 10.14 -21.99
N THR A 422 4.79 10.92 -22.34
CA THR A 422 5.30 11.96 -21.44
C THR A 422 4.20 12.99 -21.17
N PRO A 423 4.10 13.56 -19.95
CA PRO A 423 3.09 14.58 -19.65
C PRO A 423 3.13 15.79 -20.58
N ARG A 424 4.29 16.10 -21.16
CA ARG A 424 4.50 17.22 -22.08
C ARG A 424 4.07 16.92 -23.52
N LEU A 425 3.78 15.65 -23.86
CA LEU A 425 3.41 15.20 -25.20
C LEU A 425 4.43 15.61 -26.29
N ASP A 426 5.70 15.68 -25.90
CA ASP A 426 6.82 16.13 -26.73
C ASP A 426 7.69 14.97 -27.26
N ALA A 427 7.43 13.74 -26.80
CA ALA A 427 8.17 12.56 -27.23
C ALA A 427 8.14 12.37 -28.75
N MET A 428 9.18 11.73 -29.30
CA MET A 428 9.26 11.41 -30.73
C MET A 428 8.09 10.57 -31.21
N ILE A 429 7.66 9.60 -30.40
CA ILE A 429 6.52 8.75 -30.67
C ILE A 429 5.45 9.04 -29.63
N LEU A 430 4.34 9.63 -30.08
CA LEU A 430 3.12 9.72 -29.28
C LEU A 430 2.25 8.49 -29.50
N ARG A 431 1.51 8.12 -28.47
CA ARG A 431 0.63 6.95 -28.46
C ARG A 431 -0.77 7.43 -28.16
N ALA A 432 -1.75 7.04 -28.96
CA ALA A 432 -3.15 7.40 -28.76
C ALA A 432 -4.02 6.15 -28.93
N ARG A 433 -5.20 6.13 -28.31
CA ARG A 433 -6.18 5.07 -28.62
C ARG A 433 -6.75 5.32 -30.00
N ALA A 434 -6.82 4.28 -30.82
CA ALA A 434 -7.50 4.35 -32.11
C ALA A 434 -9.01 4.57 -31.88
N PRO A 435 -9.62 5.59 -32.51
CA PRO A 435 -11.08 5.70 -32.54
C PRO A 435 -11.72 4.48 -33.21
N GLN A 436 -12.96 4.17 -32.84
CA GLN A 436 -13.69 3.06 -33.46
C GLN A 436 -14.11 3.37 -34.90
N SER A 437 -14.39 4.64 -35.21
CA SER A 437 -14.80 5.07 -36.55
C SER A 437 -13.60 5.59 -37.34
N GLU A 438 -13.57 5.27 -38.63
CA GLU A 438 -12.54 5.76 -39.55
C GLU A 438 -12.60 7.29 -39.70
N ALA A 439 -13.81 7.85 -39.73
CA ALA A 439 -14.02 9.31 -39.76
C ALA A 439 -13.40 10.02 -38.56
N ASP A 440 -13.53 9.46 -37.35
CA ASP A 440 -12.93 10.05 -36.15
C ASP A 440 -11.42 9.79 -36.08
N LEU A 441 -10.93 8.67 -36.64
CA LEU A 441 -9.50 8.45 -36.81
C LEU A 441 -8.88 9.52 -37.72
N HIS A 442 -9.52 9.86 -38.85
CA HIS A 442 -9.07 10.95 -39.72
C HIS A 442 -9.05 12.30 -39.01
N LYS A 443 -10.11 12.64 -38.24
CA LYS A 443 -10.12 13.85 -37.41
C LYS A 443 -8.98 13.85 -36.39
N ALA A 444 -8.71 12.70 -35.76
CA ALA A 444 -7.65 12.58 -34.77
C ALA A 444 -6.25 12.74 -35.41
N ILE A 445 -6.03 12.19 -36.61
CA ILE A 445 -4.80 12.37 -37.38
C ILE A 445 -4.57 13.86 -37.68
N ALA A 446 -5.62 14.58 -38.08
CA ALA A 446 -5.54 16.01 -38.40
C ALA A 446 -5.11 16.89 -37.22
N LEU A 447 -5.28 16.43 -35.97
CA LEU A 447 -4.81 17.14 -34.77
C LEU A 447 -3.29 17.13 -34.60
N PHE A 448 -2.56 16.26 -35.32
CA PHE A 448 -1.11 16.10 -35.20
C PHE A 448 -0.39 16.27 -36.55
N PRO A 449 -0.47 17.47 -37.16
CA PRO A 449 0.04 17.73 -38.51
C PRO A 449 1.57 17.63 -38.62
N ASP A 450 2.31 17.71 -37.51
CA ASP A 450 3.77 17.57 -37.45
C ASP A 450 4.24 16.11 -37.29
N ARG A 451 3.34 15.14 -37.26
CA ARG A 451 3.64 13.73 -36.95
C ARG A 451 3.12 12.77 -38.02
N LYS A 452 3.93 11.76 -38.38
CA LYS A 452 3.49 10.68 -39.27
C LYS A 452 2.53 9.74 -38.53
N PRO A 453 1.32 9.49 -39.05
CA PRO A 453 0.36 8.62 -38.38
C PRO A 453 0.64 7.14 -38.66
N TRP A 454 0.47 6.31 -37.64
CA TRP A 454 0.62 4.86 -37.70
C TRP A 454 -0.54 4.19 -36.96
N LEU A 455 -0.87 2.96 -37.34
CA LEU A 455 -1.80 2.10 -36.62
C LEU A 455 -1.05 0.87 -36.09
N PHE A 456 -1.16 0.62 -34.79
CA PHE A 456 -0.74 -0.61 -34.15
C PHE A 456 -1.97 -1.39 -33.71
N ASP A 457 -2.10 -2.62 -34.20
CA ASP A 457 -3.15 -3.55 -33.75
C ASP A 457 -2.56 -4.52 -32.72
N ALA A 458 -2.97 -4.36 -31.46
CA ALA A 458 -2.42 -5.14 -30.37
C ALA A 458 -2.77 -6.65 -30.45
N SER A 459 -3.87 -7.01 -31.13
CA SER A 459 -4.32 -8.40 -31.25
C SER A 459 -3.44 -9.20 -32.23
N SER A 460 -3.04 -8.56 -33.34
CA SER A 460 -2.21 -9.17 -34.37
C SER A 460 -0.72 -8.86 -34.22
N GLY A 461 -0.37 -7.84 -33.42
CA GLY A 461 0.98 -7.30 -33.29
C GLY A 461 1.46 -6.55 -34.55
N GLN A 462 0.56 -6.24 -35.48
CA GLN A 462 0.91 -5.56 -36.72
C GLN A 462 1.00 -4.05 -36.54
N LEU A 463 2.04 -3.47 -37.12
CA LEU A 463 2.27 -2.03 -37.17
C LEU A 463 2.30 -1.59 -38.63
N GLN A 464 1.41 -0.66 -39.00
CA GLN A 464 1.29 -0.16 -40.38
C GLN A 464 1.23 1.37 -40.43
N PRO A 465 1.84 2.01 -41.44
CA PRO A 465 1.67 3.44 -41.66
C PRO A 465 0.21 3.71 -42.06
N LEU A 466 -0.30 4.87 -41.66
CA LEU A 466 -1.57 5.38 -42.14
C LEU A 466 -1.31 6.48 -43.16
N ASP A 467 -2.09 6.48 -44.22
CA ASP A 467 -2.10 7.61 -45.15
C ASP A 467 -2.81 8.79 -44.50
N ARG A 468 -2.33 9.99 -44.81
CA ARG A 468 -3.12 11.18 -44.49
C ARG A 468 -4.25 11.27 -45.51
N PRO A 469 -5.49 11.50 -45.06
CA PRO A 469 -6.61 11.74 -45.96
C PRO A 469 -6.41 13.00 -46.79
#